data_AF-A0A1X2FC49-F1
#
_entry.id   AF-A0A1X2FC49-F1
#
_cell.length_a   1.000
_cell.length_b   1.000
_cell.length_c   1.000
_cell.angle_alpha   90.00
_cell.angle_beta   90.00
_cell.angle_gamma   90.00
#
_symmetry.space_group_name_H-M   'P 1'
#
loop_
_entity.id
_entity.type
_entity.pdbx_description
1 polymer ?
#
loop_
_entity_poly.entity_id
_entity_poly.type
_entity_poly.pdbx_seq_one_letter_code
_entity_poly.pdbx_strand_id
1 'polypeptide(L)'
;MRSITDAKTKFNALVSEAQAGQTAHIVSGANVVAHLVPATARIIDDAYVLTSMLQALVQREVDWIVKDCKKNGGELYSAGGIMGRVLGWAWRTDAALFMQIVSDYTVRLAAGIGRPVRADEIRALIRQSLREALTDGEIATADAHLARNWDEWMMSDVR
;
A
#
# COMPACT_ATOMS: atom_id res chain seq x y z
N MET A 1 16.81 -41.47 -5.70
CA MET A 1 17.59 -40.37 -5.10
C MET A 1 17.42 -39.15 -6.00
N ARG A 2 16.69 -38.10 -5.59
CA ARG A 2 16.60 -36.86 -6.40
C ARG A 2 17.96 -36.17 -6.31
N SER A 3 18.57 -35.83 -7.45
CA SER A 3 19.83 -35.08 -7.41
C SER A 3 19.54 -33.67 -6.87
N ILE A 4 20.50 -33.11 -6.11
CA ILE A 4 20.42 -31.72 -5.62
C ILE A 4 20.22 -30.76 -6.80
N THR A 5 20.80 -31.10 -7.96
CA THR A 5 20.66 -30.35 -9.21
C THR A 5 19.21 -30.29 -9.69
N ASP A 6 18.47 -31.41 -9.70
CA ASP A 6 17.07 -31.43 -10.13
C ASP A 6 16.16 -30.63 -9.20
N ALA A 7 16.45 -30.66 -7.90
CA ALA A 7 15.72 -29.87 -6.91
C ALA A 7 15.96 -28.37 -7.11
N LYS A 8 17.21 -27.96 -7.38
CA LYS A 8 17.58 -26.57 -7.63
C LYS A 8 16.94 -26.03 -8.91
N THR A 9 16.95 -26.79 -10.00
CA THR A 9 16.31 -26.39 -11.26
C THR A 9 14.82 -26.18 -11.09
N LYS A 10 14.11 -27.08 -10.39
CA LYS A 10 12.68 -26.93 -10.12
C LYS A 10 12.38 -25.74 -9.22
N PHE A 11 13.18 -25.51 -8.18
CA PHE A 11 13.00 -24.35 -7.31
C PHE A 11 13.18 -23.03 -8.08
N ASN A 12 14.21 -22.93 -8.93
CA ASN A 12 14.41 -21.75 -9.76
C ASN A 12 13.23 -21.49 -10.72
N ALA A 13 12.65 -22.54 -11.29
CA ALA A 13 11.45 -22.41 -12.12
C ALA A 13 10.26 -21.83 -11.32
N LEU A 14 10.00 -22.34 -10.12
CA LEU A 14 8.96 -21.80 -9.23
C LEU A 14 9.21 -20.33 -8.87
N VAL A 15 10.47 -19.93 -8.63
CA VAL A 15 10.82 -18.53 -8.38
C VAL A 15 10.57 -17.66 -9.61
N SER A 16 10.92 -18.14 -10.81
CA SER A 16 10.62 -17.43 -12.06
C SER A 16 9.11 -17.30 -12.31
N GLU A 17 8.32 -18.33 -11.99
CA GLU A 17 6.86 -18.29 -12.04
C GLU A 17 6.30 -17.25 -11.05
N ALA A 18 6.84 -17.19 -9.83
CA ALA A 18 6.46 -16.18 -8.85
C ALA A 18 6.83 -14.76 -9.28
N GLN A 19 7.98 -14.56 -9.93
CA GLN A 19 8.34 -13.29 -10.56
C GLN A 19 7.37 -12.91 -11.68
N ALA A 20 6.82 -13.90 -12.40
CA ALA A 20 5.78 -13.71 -13.40
C ALA A 20 4.37 -13.54 -12.82
N GLY A 21 4.23 -13.45 -11.49
CA GLY A 21 2.94 -13.22 -10.83
C GLY A 21 2.16 -14.49 -10.50
N GLN A 22 2.76 -15.68 -10.59
CA GLN A 22 2.08 -16.93 -10.28
C GLN A 22 2.34 -17.38 -8.84
N THR A 23 1.28 -17.75 -8.13
CA THR A 23 1.40 -18.38 -6.81
C THR A 23 1.57 -19.88 -6.95
N ALA A 24 2.55 -20.45 -6.24
CA ALA A 24 2.78 -21.89 -6.20
C ALA A 24 2.54 -22.46 -4.81
N HIS A 25 1.85 -23.60 -4.76
CA HIS A 25 1.71 -24.42 -3.55
C HIS A 25 2.84 -25.44 -3.48
N ILE A 26 3.60 -25.43 -2.39
CA ILE A 26 4.63 -26.44 -2.10
C ILE A 26 3.96 -27.54 -1.29
N VAL A 27 3.84 -28.74 -1.88
CA VAL A 27 3.10 -29.88 -1.32
C VAL A 27 4.06 -30.98 -0.87
N SER A 28 3.78 -31.57 0.30
CA SER A 28 4.44 -32.78 0.81
C SER A 28 3.37 -33.83 1.16
N GLY A 29 3.40 -34.97 0.47
CA GLY A 29 2.32 -35.95 0.54
C GLY A 29 1.01 -35.37 0.01
N ALA A 30 -0.02 -35.34 0.84
CA ALA A 30 -1.32 -34.73 0.54
C ALA A 30 -1.50 -33.32 1.12
N ASN A 31 -0.46 -32.76 1.74
CA ASN A 31 -0.56 -31.51 2.49
C ASN A 31 0.21 -30.38 1.81
N VAL A 32 -0.39 -29.19 1.74
CA VAL A 32 0.35 -27.96 1.44
C VAL A 32 1.19 -27.61 2.66
N VAL A 33 2.51 -27.50 2.47
CA VAL A 33 3.47 -27.19 3.55
C VAL A 33 4.04 -25.78 3.44
N ALA A 34 3.97 -25.15 2.27
CA ALA A 34 4.35 -23.76 2.08
C ALA A 34 3.68 -23.16 0.83
N HIS A 35 3.66 -21.83 0.76
CA HIS A 35 3.25 -21.06 -0.41
C HIS A 35 4.44 -20.24 -0.89
N LEU A 36 4.65 -20.20 -2.19
CA LEU A 36 5.50 -19.22 -2.85
C LEU A 36 4.59 -18.22 -3.55
N VAL A 37 4.51 -17.01 -3.02
CA VAL A 37 3.66 -15.93 -3.54
C VAL A 37 4.51 -14.87 -4.23
N PRO A 38 4.04 -14.28 -5.34
CA PRO A 38 4.65 -13.09 -5.93
C PRO A 38 4.76 -11.96 -4.90
N ALA A 39 5.82 -11.16 -4.99
CA ALA A 39 5.98 -9.98 -4.14
C ALA A 39 4.87 -8.93 -4.34
N THR A 40 4.21 -8.98 -5.49
CA THR A 40 3.10 -8.11 -5.90
C THR A 40 1.72 -8.72 -5.61
N ALA A 41 1.67 -9.93 -5.03
CA ALA A 41 0.40 -10.58 -4.74
C ALA A 41 -0.30 -9.94 -3.53
N ARG A 42 -1.63 -9.84 -3.62
CA ARG A 42 -2.47 -9.56 -2.46
C ARG A 42 -2.63 -10.84 -1.66
N ILE A 43 -2.19 -10.79 -0.40
CA ILE A 43 -2.29 -11.94 0.51
C ILE A 43 -3.71 -12.07 1.09
N ILE A 44 -4.41 -10.94 1.24
CA ILE A 44 -5.83 -10.90 1.64
C ILE A 44 -6.65 -10.84 0.34
N ASP A 45 -7.37 -11.90 0.04
CA ASP A 45 -8.17 -12.08 -1.18
C ASP A 45 -9.65 -11.71 -0.99
N ASP A 46 -10.16 -11.71 0.25
CA ASP A 46 -11.46 -11.13 0.58
C ASP A 46 -11.39 -9.59 0.56
N ALA A 47 -12.04 -9.01 -0.45
CA ALA A 47 -12.06 -7.56 -0.65
C ALA A 47 -12.70 -6.78 0.51
N TYR A 48 -13.75 -7.32 1.14
CA TYR A 48 -14.44 -6.64 2.24
C TYR A 48 -13.61 -6.64 3.52
N VAL A 49 -12.95 -7.76 3.81
CA VAL A 49 -11.99 -7.86 4.92
C VAL A 49 -10.83 -6.90 4.71
N LEU A 50 -10.24 -6.90 3.51
CA LEU A 50 -9.14 -5.99 3.18
C LEU A 50 -9.56 -4.52 3.34
N THR A 51 -10.71 -4.13 2.77
CA THR A 51 -11.22 -2.76 2.91
C THR A 51 -11.45 -2.38 4.38
N SER A 52 -12.05 -3.26 5.18
CA SER A 52 -12.31 -3.00 6.60
C SER A 52 -11.01 -2.81 7.39
N MET A 53 -10.01 -3.64 7.12
CA MET A 53 -8.69 -3.54 7.76
C MET A 53 -7.97 -2.24 7.37
N LEU A 54 -8.03 -1.86 6.09
CA LEU A 54 -7.42 -0.63 5.59
C LEU A 54 -8.10 0.60 6.19
N GLN A 55 -9.44 0.67 6.21
CA GLN A 55 -10.18 1.78 6.81
C GLN A 55 -9.85 1.94 8.30
N ALA A 56 -9.78 0.83 9.05
CA ALA A 56 -9.42 0.86 10.47
C ALA A 56 -7.98 1.37 10.67
N LEU A 57 -7.04 0.94 9.81
CA LEU A 57 -5.66 1.42 9.86
C LEU A 57 -5.58 2.91 9.51
N VAL A 58 -6.21 3.34 8.41
CA VAL A 58 -6.22 4.74 7.98
C VAL A 58 -6.80 5.62 9.09
N GLN A 59 -7.92 5.23 9.70
CA GLN A 59 -8.50 5.98 10.81
C GLN A 59 -7.53 6.11 11.99
N ARG A 60 -6.87 5.02 12.38
CA ARG A 60 -5.89 5.04 13.47
C ARG A 60 -4.73 6.00 13.19
N GLU A 61 -4.19 5.98 11.97
CA GLU A 61 -3.08 6.86 11.60
C GLU A 61 -3.54 8.33 11.53
N VAL A 62 -4.73 8.59 10.99
CA VAL A 62 -5.34 9.94 10.99
C VAL A 62 -5.52 10.46 12.41
N ASP A 63 -6.06 9.66 13.33
CA ASP A 63 -6.25 10.06 14.73
C ASP A 63 -4.92 10.45 15.39
N TRP A 64 -3.86 9.72 15.09
CA TRP A 64 -2.51 10.03 15.57
C TRP A 64 -2.00 11.37 15.00
N ILE A 65 -2.13 11.59 13.69
CA ILE A 65 -1.70 12.83 13.02
C ILE A 65 -2.49 14.03 13.52
N VAL A 66 -3.81 13.92 13.64
CA VAL A 66 -4.67 15.01 14.15
C VAL A 66 -4.24 15.40 15.56
N LYS A 67 -3.93 14.42 16.40
CA LYS A 67 -3.43 14.66 17.76
C LYS A 67 -2.05 15.33 17.75
N ASP A 68 -1.16 14.95 16.84
CA ASP A 68 0.18 15.53 16.71
C ASP A 68 0.13 16.96 16.16
N CYS A 69 -0.65 17.18 15.10
CA CYS A 69 -0.96 18.48 14.50
C CYS A 69 -1.41 19.50 15.56
N LYS A 70 -2.32 19.11 16.46
CA LYS A 70 -2.79 19.96 17.56
C LYS A 70 -1.70 20.33 18.56
N LYS A 71 -0.71 19.45 18.78
CA LYS A 71 0.43 19.73 19.67
C LYS A 71 1.44 20.65 19.01
N ASN A 72 1.60 20.53 17.69
CA ASN A 72 2.61 21.24 16.90
C ASN A 72 2.05 22.50 16.22
N GLY A 73 1.10 23.19 16.85
CA GLY A 73 0.58 24.48 16.35
C GLY A 73 -0.19 24.41 15.03
N GLY A 74 -0.65 23.23 14.60
CA GLY A 74 -1.40 23.03 13.36
C GLY A 74 -0.56 22.55 12.17
N GLU A 75 0.74 22.32 12.35
CA GLU A 75 1.62 21.85 11.28
C GLU A 75 1.51 20.33 11.04
N LEU A 76 1.60 19.93 9.78
CA LEU A 76 1.60 18.52 9.33
C LEU A 76 2.97 18.21 8.71
N TYR A 77 3.70 17.24 9.26
CA TYR A 77 5.06 16.91 8.81
C TYR A 77 5.18 15.59 8.03
N SER A 78 4.29 14.63 8.28
CA SER A 78 4.33 13.31 7.65
C SER A 78 2.96 12.61 7.79
N ALA A 79 2.63 11.70 6.85
CA ALA A 79 1.49 10.79 7.00
C ALA A 79 1.77 9.59 7.94
N GLY A 80 2.95 9.56 8.57
CA GLY A 80 3.38 8.47 9.44
C GLY A 80 4.00 7.31 8.67
N GLY A 81 4.90 6.56 9.32
CA GLY A 81 5.66 5.50 8.64
C GLY A 81 4.86 4.24 8.37
N ILE A 82 3.84 3.95 9.18
CA ILE A 82 2.92 2.85 8.93
C ILE A 82 2.12 3.12 7.66
N MET A 83 1.61 4.34 7.48
CA MET A 83 0.91 4.73 6.27
C MET A 83 1.80 4.64 5.04
N GLY A 84 3.07 5.05 5.16
CA GLY A 84 4.09 4.89 4.12
C GLY A 84 4.27 3.45 3.64
N ARG A 85 4.32 2.49 4.58
CA ARG A 85 4.44 1.06 4.28
C ARG A 85 3.20 0.50 3.59
N VAL A 86 2.01 0.87 4.04
CA VAL A 86 0.74 0.43 3.44
C VAL A 86 0.58 1.01 2.04
N LEU A 87 0.87 2.31 1.85
CA LEU A 87 0.83 2.94 0.53
C LEU A 87 1.89 2.34 -0.41
N GLY A 88 3.10 2.07 0.08
CA GLY A 88 4.13 1.41 -0.71
C GLY A 88 3.76 -0.02 -1.12
N TRP A 89 3.13 -0.78 -0.23
CA TRP A 89 2.57 -2.10 -0.55
C TRP A 89 1.45 -1.99 -1.58
N ALA A 90 0.50 -1.07 -1.39
CA ALA A 90 -0.60 -0.85 -2.33
C ALA A 90 -0.06 -0.47 -3.71
N TRP A 91 0.91 0.44 -3.79
CA TRP A 91 1.53 0.85 -5.06
C TRP A 91 2.15 -0.33 -5.84
N ARG A 92 2.83 -1.25 -5.13
CA ARG A 92 3.46 -2.42 -5.76
C ARG A 92 2.46 -3.52 -6.16
N THR A 93 1.26 -3.52 -5.58
CA THR A 93 0.27 -4.59 -5.78
C THR A 93 -0.88 -4.17 -6.68
N ASP A 94 -1.45 -2.98 -6.47
CA ASP A 94 -2.53 -2.41 -7.26
C ASP A 94 -2.60 -0.88 -7.09
N ALA A 95 -2.34 -0.16 -8.17
CA ALA A 95 -2.39 1.30 -8.21
C ALA A 95 -3.78 1.88 -7.90
N ALA A 96 -4.87 1.18 -8.21
CA ALA A 96 -6.21 1.62 -7.85
C ALA A 96 -6.45 1.55 -6.34
N LEU A 97 -5.94 0.51 -5.67
CA LEU A 97 -5.98 0.41 -4.21
C LEU A 97 -5.12 1.49 -3.55
N PHE A 98 -3.96 1.80 -4.13
CA PHE A 98 -3.16 2.94 -3.70
C PHE A 98 -3.98 4.23 -3.73
N MET A 99 -4.67 4.53 -4.83
CA MET A 99 -5.52 5.71 -4.95
C MET A 99 -6.71 5.69 -3.97
N GLN A 100 -7.34 4.53 -3.77
CA GLN A 100 -8.43 4.36 -2.81
C GLN A 100 -7.99 4.70 -1.38
N ILE A 101 -6.83 4.20 -0.95
CA ILE A 101 -6.28 4.47 0.39
C ILE A 101 -5.93 5.96 0.52
N VAL A 102 -5.37 6.58 -0.53
CA VAL A 102 -5.06 8.02 -0.54
C VAL A 102 -6.33 8.88 -0.41
N SER A 103 -7.41 8.52 -1.11
CA SER A 103 -8.70 9.23 -1.02
C SER A 103 -9.27 9.13 0.40
N ASP A 104 -9.42 7.92 0.93
CA ASP A 104 -9.96 7.68 2.28
C ASP A 104 -9.14 8.40 3.36
N TYR A 105 -7.80 8.36 3.24
CA TYR A 105 -6.91 9.10 4.12
C TYR A 105 -7.13 10.61 4.05
N THR A 106 -7.28 11.16 2.85
CA THR A 106 -7.43 12.61 2.65
C THR A 106 -8.75 13.12 3.21
N VAL A 107 -9.85 12.41 2.93
CA VAL A 107 -11.18 12.73 3.45
C VAL A 107 -11.20 12.69 4.98
N ARG A 108 -10.67 11.61 5.58
CA ARG A 108 -10.61 11.46 7.04
C ARG A 108 -9.70 12.49 7.69
N LEU A 109 -8.54 12.78 7.08
CA LEU A 109 -7.63 13.79 7.61
C LEU A 109 -8.29 15.17 7.60
N ALA A 110 -8.92 15.58 6.50
CA ALA A 110 -9.64 16.84 6.39
C ALA A 110 -10.75 16.97 7.45
N ALA A 111 -11.53 15.90 7.65
CA ALA A 111 -12.55 15.84 8.70
C ALA A 111 -11.93 15.95 10.10
N GLY A 112 -10.83 15.23 10.36
CA GLY A 112 -10.17 15.20 11.67
C GLY A 112 -9.51 16.52 12.07
N ILE A 113 -8.91 17.24 11.11
CA ILE A 113 -8.32 18.56 11.36
C ILE A 113 -9.36 19.69 11.32
N GLY A 114 -10.56 19.44 10.80
CA GLY A 114 -11.65 20.41 10.72
C GLY A 114 -11.47 21.47 9.62
N ARG A 115 -10.66 21.19 8.60
CA ARG A 115 -10.48 22.04 7.42
C ARG A 115 -10.16 21.21 6.18
N PRO A 116 -10.45 21.69 4.97
CA PRO A 116 -9.89 21.12 3.77
C PRO A 116 -8.36 21.08 3.82
N VAL A 117 -7.77 19.96 3.42
CA VAL A 117 -6.32 19.84 3.21
C VAL A 117 -6.05 20.16 1.75
N ARG A 118 -5.05 21.00 1.47
CA ARG A 118 -4.71 21.34 0.10
C ARG A 118 -4.04 20.16 -0.60
N ALA A 119 -4.18 20.07 -1.92
CA ALA A 119 -3.65 18.95 -2.69
C ALA A 119 -2.11 18.86 -2.60
N ASP A 120 -1.41 19.99 -2.63
CA ASP A 120 0.04 20.07 -2.45
C ASP A 120 0.48 19.62 -1.06
N GLU A 121 -0.29 19.98 -0.02
CA GLU A 121 -0.06 19.58 1.36
C GLU A 121 -0.19 18.05 1.54
N ILE A 122 -1.28 17.44 1.04
CA ILE A 122 -1.45 15.98 1.08
C ILE A 122 -0.34 15.27 0.29
N ARG A 123 -0.03 15.75 -0.92
CA ARG A 123 1.01 15.14 -1.75
C ARG A 123 2.38 15.18 -1.08
N ALA A 124 2.70 16.27 -0.39
CA ALA A 124 3.92 16.38 0.39
C ALA A 124 3.96 15.35 1.54
N LEU A 125 2.86 15.20 2.29
CA LEU A 125 2.74 14.21 3.38
C LEU A 125 2.90 12.77 2.88
N ILE A 126 2.20 12.43 1.79
CA ILE A 126 2.28 11.10 1.18
C ILE A 126 3.70 10.84 0.68
N ARG A 127 4.28 11.78 -0.08
CA ARG A 127 5.66 11.64 -0.59
C ARG A 127 6.66 11.41 0.54
N GLN A 128 6.52 12.14 1.65
CA GLN A 128 7.40 11.96 2.80
C GLN A 128 7.25 10.56 3.41
N SER A 129 6.02 10.08 3.59
CA SER A 129 5.78 8.74 4.13
C SER A 129 6.23 7.62 3.21
N LEU A 130 6.11 7.77 1.89
CA LEU A 130 6.53 6.73 0.94
C LEU A 130 8.04 6.39 1.02
N ARG A 131 8.88 7.30 1.53
CA ARG A 131 10.31 7.06 1.78
C ARG A 131 10.59 5.90 2.74
N GLU A 132 9.60 5.51 3.53
CA GLU A 132 9.70 4.39 4.47
C GLU A 132 9.66 3.01 3.77
N ALA A 133 9.22 2.94 2.52
CA ALA A 133 8.97 1.67 1.83
C ALA A 133 9.40 1.65 0.36
N LEU A 134 9.50 2.81 -0.29
CA LEU A 134 9.77 2.94 -1.72
C LEU A 134 11.14 3.59 -1.97
N THR A 135 11.75 3.20 -3.08
CA THR A 135 12.93 3.89 -3.63
C THR A 135 12.55 5.24 -4.25
N ASP A 136 13.51 6.14 -4.45
CA ASP A 136 13.24 7.46 -5.06
C ASP A 136 12.57 7.36 -6.45
N GLY A 137 12.95 6.36 -7.25
CA GLY A 137 12.32 6.11 -8.57
C GLY A 137 10.87 5.63 -8.45
N GLU A 138 10.57 4.76 -7.48
CA GLU A 138 9.20 4.33 -7.19
C GLU A 138 8.37 5.50 -6.66
N ILE A 139 8.94 6.36 -5.81
CA ILE A 139 8.26 7.57 -5.30
C ILE A 139 7.93 8.52 -6.44
N ALA A 140 8.87 8.74 -7.38
CA ALA A 140 8.65 9.60 -8.53
C ALA A 140 7.50 9.09 -9.42
N THR A 141 7.45 7.77 -9.66
CA THR A 141 6.40 7.15 -10.47
C THR A 141 5.04 7.14 -9.77
N ALA A 142 5.01 6.87 -8.45
CA ALA A 142 3.80 6.95 -7.63
C ALA A 142 3.26 8.39 -7.55
N ASP A 143 4.11 9.39 -7.35
CA ASP A 143 3.67 10.81 -7.33
C ASP A 143 3.17 11.26 -8.70
N ALA A 144 3.80 10.83 -9.80
CA ALA A 144 3.30 11.11 -11.14
C ALA A 144 1.96 10.42 -11.42
N HIS A 145 1.74 9.21 -10.89
CA HIS A 145 0.45 8.54 -10.96
C HIS A 145 -0.62 9.29 -10.14
N LEU A 146 -0.30 9.67 -8.91
CA LEU A 146 -1.17 10.44 -8.04
C LEU A 146 -1.58 11.77 -8.68
N ALA A 147 -0.62 12.51 -9.25
CA ALA A 147 -0.88 13.80 -9.89
C ALA A 147 -1.80 13.67 -11.13
N ARG A 148 -1.64 12.62 -11.93
CA ARG A 148 -2.44 12.40 -13.14
C ARG A 148 -3.89 12.03 -12.84
N ASN A 149 -4.13 11.32 -11.73
CA ASN A 149 -5.44 10.76 -11.40
C ASN A 149 -6.12 11.49 -10.23
N TRP A 150 -5.55 12.62 -9.77
CA TRP A 150 -6.01 13.31 -8.57
C TRP A 150 -7.48 13.72 -8.64
N ASP A 151 -7.86 14.45 -9.68
CA ASP A 151 -9.22 15.01 -9.79
C ASP A 151 -10.27 13.92 -9.95
N GLU A 152 -9.97 12.85 -10.69
CA GLU A 152 -10.88 11.72 -10.89
C GLU A 152 -11.23 11.03 -9.56
N TRP A 153 -10.21 10.72 -8.76
CA TRP A 153 -10.38 9.99 -7.50
C TRP A 153 -10.84 10.86 -6.34
N MET A 154 -10.50 12.15 -6.33
CA MET A 154 -10.93 13.05 -5.27
C MET A 154 -12.35 13.58 -5.48
N MET A 155 -12.90 13.50 -6.71
CA MET A 155 -14.29 13.88 -7.00
C MET A 155 -15.26 12.70 -7.03
N SER A 156 -14.77 11.46 -6.97
CA SER A 156 -15.62 10.27 -6.98
C SER A 156 -16.45 10.05 -5.70
N ASP A 157 -16.09 10.67 -4.58
CA ASP A 157 -16.81 10.58 -3.29
C ASP A 157 -17.94 11.62 -3.12
N VAL A 158 -18.30 12.37 -4.18
CA VAL A 158 -19.41 13.35 -4.19
C VAL A 158 -20.66 12.81 -4.93
N ARG A 159 -20.86 11.49 -4.99
CA ARG A 159 -22.08 10.88 -5.54
C ARG A 159 -22.73 9.89 -4.58
#